data_AF-A0A2T0GRK1-F1
#
_entry.id   AF-A0A2T0GRK1-F1
#
_cell.length_a   1.000
_cell.length_b   1.000
_cell.length_c   1.000
_cell.angle_alpha   90.00
_cell.angle_beta   90.00
_cell.angle_gamma   90.00
#
_symmetry.space_group_name_H-M   'P 1'
#
loop_
_entity.id
_entity.type
_entity.pdbx_description
1 polymer ?
#
loop_
_entity_poly.entity_id
_entity_poly.type
_entity_poly.pdbx_seq_one_letter_code
_entity_poly.pdbx_strand_id
1 'polypeptide(L)'
;MLVPGVLVWMPVDWSMLVSWAAKARTVSGASHLPVLLTIAGAGLSLALLVARALVRNRRSDPDSSHTSIRPMPEWAVWVGPTVLLTVGITTACLLLSFFGGGGDHDRIRLEAIKLASSIAVGVGGAALLVLAARRQRANELSVLQQEQAQRLQERKAAQSKHDVDERRATELYTSAAQQLASGQAPVRMAGLYALSRLGQNNPDHRQAVVNLFCAYLRMPYTPPETERSDCEREEYAHRFDPRSPGRALRDSPALATLLKLTATQTSESGQLTDTEHQRQERQVRLTAQRLLTRHLRPCPDEHGRPTNEEFWDGMDLDLVEAVLDHWDFRGCRVHSADFTLARFYGIASFSGARFHDVAWFAGARFHGPVFFNETRFHGAPPEFDRSWARLDRGSFRASTWPAGWTVEEAEPGLDWGRHWLQFVRHKEAGSESDPGTTSTECDTDPERPLALE
;
A
#
# COMPACT_ATOMS: atom_id res chain seq x y z
N MET A 1 18.53 -40.86 -11.90
CA MET A 1 18.88 -42.30 -11.84
C MET A 1 17.69 -43.07 -11.30
N LEU A 2 16.93 -43.73 -12.17
CA LEU A 2 15.93 -44.74 -11.80
C LEU A 2 16.15 -45.93 -12.75
N VAL A 3 16.37 -47.09 -12.13
CA VAL A 3 16.84 -48.33 -12.75
C VAL A 3 15.70 -49.00 -13.54
N PRO A 4 15.94 -49.52 -14.75
CA PRO A 4 14.91 -50.16 -15.55
C PRO A 4 14.60 -51.58 -15.03
N GLY A 5 13.32 -51.83 -14.74
CA GLY A 5 12.81 -53.13 -14.34
C GLY A 5 12.84 -54.13 -15.49
N VAL A 6 13.64 -55.18 -15.28
CA VAL A 6 13.81 -56.35 -16.15
C VAL A 6 12.48 -57.11 -16.25
N LEU A 7 11.83 -57.04 -17.41
CA LEU A 7 10.76 -57.96 -17.80
C LEU A 7 11.40 -59.31 -18.10
N VAL A 8 11.35 -60.21 -17.12
CA VAL A 8 11.76 -61.61 -17.26
C VAL A 8 10.80 -62.28 -18.26
N TRP A 9 11.33 -62.62 -19.42
CA TRP A 9 10.65 -63.40 -20.46
C TRP A 9 10.61 -64.86 -19.99
N MET A 10 9.49 -65.31 -19.41
CA MET A 10 9.30 -66.73 -19.12
C MET A 10 9.09 -67.47 -20.45
N PRO A 11 9.85 -68.54 -20.75
CA PRO A 11 9.61 -69.36 -21.92
C PRO A 11 8.29 -70.10 -21.71
N VAL A 12 7.28 -69.72 -22.51
CA VAL A 12 6.03 -70.48 -22.57
C VAL A 12 6.34 -71.82 -23.21
N ASP A 13 6.21 -72.89 -22.44
CA ASP A 13 6.48 -74.25 -22.88
C ASP A 13 5.33 -74.76 -23.75
N TRP A 14 5.43 -74.49 -25.05
CA TRP A 14 4.38 -74.80 -26.04
C TRP A 14 4.02 -76.29 -26.08
N SER A 15 4.93 -77.17 -25.65
CA SER A 15 4.70 -78.61 -25.53
C SER A 15 3.64 -78.98 -24.48
N MET A 16 3.58 -78.21 -23.38
CA MET A 16 2.60 -78.39 -22.30
C MET A 16 1.20 -77.94 -22.72
N LEU A 17 1.11 -76.85 -23.49
CA LEU A 17 -0.16 -76.37 -24.04
C LEU A 17 -0.72 -77.29 -25.12
N VAL A 18 0.14 -77.83 -26.00
CA VAL A 18 -0.26 -78.78 -27.05
C VAL A 18 -0.70 -80.11 -26.44
N SER A 19 -0.02 -80.59 -25.40
CA SER A 19 -0.43 -81.81 -24.69
C SER A 19 -1.71 -81.62 -23.87
N TRP A 20 -1.93 -80.45 -23.28
CA TRP A 20 -3.20 -80.12 -22.60
C TRP A 20 -4.37 -80.05 -23.60
N ALA A 21 -4.17 -79.44 -24.77
CA ALA A 21 -5.17 -79.41 -25.84
C ALA A 21 -5.47 -80.81 -26.43
N ALA A 22 -4.45 -81.67 -26.55
CA ALA A 22 -4.63 -83.06 -26.97
C ALA A 22 -5.38 -83.91 -25.92
N LYS A 23 -5.14 -83.66 -24.63
CA LYS A 23 -5.81 -84.36 -23.51
C LYS A 23 -7.24 -83.89 -23.29
N ALA A 24 -7.52 -82.61 -23.55
CA ALA A 24 -8.89 -82.09 -23.56
C ALA A 24 -9.73 -82.76 -24.65
N ARG A 25 -9.10 -83.13 -25.77
CA ARG A 25 -9.75 -83.73 -26.94
C ARG A 25 -10.15 -85.19 -26.76
N THR A 26 -9.41 -85.96 -25.97
CA THR A 26 -9.69 -87.38 -25.73
C THR A 26 -10.74 -87.62 -24.64
N VAL A 27 -11.02 -86.61 -23.81
CA VAL A 27 -12.03 -86.68 -22.75
C VAL A 27 -13.40 -86.15 -23.19
N SER A 28 -13.47 -85.34 -24.25
CA SER A 28 -14.70 -84.66 -24.66
C SER A 28 -15.36 -85.23 -25.91
N GLY A 29 -16.26 -86.20 -25.74
CA GLY A 29 -17.24 -86.55 -26.76
C GLY A 29 -18.21 -85.38 -26.99
N ALA A 30 -18.12 -84.74 -28.15
CA ALA A 30 -19.09 -83.93 -28.92
C ALA A 30 -20.19 -83.05 -28.24
N SER A 31 -20.20 -82.85 -26.92
CA SER A 31 -21.35 -82.29 -26.19
C SER A 31 -21.14 -80.89 -25.57
N HIS A 32 -19.99 -80.23 -25.77
CA HIS A 32 -19.69 -78.92 -25.13
C HIS A 32 -19.87 -77.68 -26.02
N LEU A 33 -20.29 -77.84 -27.28
CA LEU A 33 -20.63 -76.73 -28.18
C LEU A 33 -21.65 -75.73 -27.58
N PRO A 34 -22.73 -76.15 -26.90
CA PRO A 34 -23.65 -75.19 -26.27
C PRO A 34 -23.03 -74.47 -25.06
N VAL A 35 -22.13 -75.12 -24.31
CA VAL A 35 -21.47 -74.52 -23.14
C VAL A 35 -20.53 -73.38 -23.54
N LEU A 36 -19.75 -73.55 -24.61
CA LEU A 36 -18.86 -72.50 -25.13
C LEU A 36 -19.64 -71.30 -25.68
N LEU A 37 -20.78 -71.52 -26.33
CA LEU A 37 -21.69 -70.47 -26.79
C LEU A 37 -22.31 -69.68 -25.62
N THR A 38 -22.67 -70.35 -24.52
CA THR A 38 -23.19 -69.66 -23.32
C THR A 38 -22.14 -68.80 -22.63
N ILE A 39 -20.88 -69.23 -22.58
CA ILE A 39 -19.79 -68.45 -21.97
C ILE A 39 -19.47 -67.20 -22.83
N ALA A 40 -19.45 -67.33 -24.16
CA ALA A 40 -19.26 -66.21 -25.06
C ALA A 40 -20.44 -65.20 -25.00
N GLY A 41 -21.68 -65.72 -24.93
CA GLY A 41 -22.88 -64.90 -24.75
C GLY A 41 -22.91 -64.16 -23.42
N ALA A 42 -22.52 -64.81 -22.32
CA ALA A 42 -22.43 -64.21 -20.99
C ALA A 42 -21.35 -63.10 -20.93
N GLY A 43 -20.19 -63.32 -21.58
CA GLY A 43 -19.13 -62.31 -21.69
C GLY A 43 -19.57 -61.06 -22.46
N LEU A 44 -20.23 -61.24 -23.61
CA LEU A 44 -20.75 -60.12 -24.41
C LEU A 44 -21.85 -59.34 -23.66
N SER A 45 -22.71 -60.06 -22.94
CA SER A 45 -23.80 -59.48 -22.15
C SER A 45 -23.26 -58.64 -20.98
N LEU A 46 -22.23 -59.13 -20.28
CA LEU A 46 -21.58 -58.40 -19.18
C LEU A 46 -20.85 -57.15 -19.69
N ALA A 47 -20.17 -57.23 -20.84
CA ALA A 47 -19.51 -56.09 -21.48
C ALA A 47 -20.52 -54.99 -21.89
N LEU A 48 -21.66 -55.39 -22.46
CA LEU A 48 -22.77 -54.47 -22.78
C LEU A 48 -23.40 -53.85 -21.53
N LEU A 49 -23.53 -54.60 -20.44
CA LEU A 49 -24.06 -54.11 -19.16
C LEU A 49 -23.13 -53.06 -18.52
N VAL A 50 -21.82 -53.31 -18.54
CA VAL A 50 -20.80 -52.37 -18.04
C VAL A 50 -20.74 -51.11 -18.91
N ALA A 51 -20.79 -51.26 -20.24
CA ALA A 51 -20.86 -50.11 -21.15
C ALA A 51 -22.13 -49.27 -20.93
N ARG A 52 -23.28 -49.91 -20.71
CA ARG A 52 -24.55 -49.23 -20.45
C ARG A 52 -24.58 -48.56 -19.07
N ALA A 53 -23.93 -49.14 -18.06
CA ALA A 53 -23.75 -48.54 -16.74
C ALA A 53 -22.84 -47.29 -16.79
N LEU A 54 -21.76 -47.33 -17.58
CA LEU A 54 -20.86 -46.19 -17.80
C LEU A 54 -21.53 -45.02 -18.55
N VAL A 55 -22.45 -45.32 -19.49
CA VAL A 55 -23.22 -44.29 -20.22
C VAL A 55 -24.34 -43.71 -19.36
N ARG A 56 -25.01 -44.52 -18.53
CA ARG A 56 -26.11 -44.07 -17.67
C ARG A 56 -25.63 -43.17 -16.52
N ASN A 57 -24.39 -43.37 -16.04
CA ASN A 57 -23.79 -42.56 -14.98
C ASN A 57 -23.32 -41.16 -15.43
N ARG A 58 -23.58 -40.77 -16.70
CA ARG A 58 -23.31 -39.43 -17.24
C ARG A 58 -24.55 -38.51 -17.29
N ARG A 59 -25.71 -38.94 -16.77
CA ARG A 59 -26.93 -38.12 -16.71
C ARG A 59 -27.36 -37.84 -15.25
N SER A 60 -26.56 -37.03 -14.57
CA SER A 60 -26.89 -36.27 -13.35
C SER A 60 -25.84 -35.15 -13.29
N ASP A 61 -26.06 -33.86 -13.06
CA ASP A 61 -27.16 -32.99 -12.63
C ASP A 61 -26.70 -31.55 -13.02
N PRO A 62 -27.55 -30.60 -13.48
CA PRO A 62 -27.06 -29.35 -14.09
C PRO A 62 -26.53 -28.27 -13.14
N ASP A 63 -26.44 -28.49 -11.83
CA ASP A 63 -26.20 -27.37 -10.91
C ASP A 63 -25.18 -27.70 -9.80
N SER A 64 -23.91 -27.36 -10.03
CA SER A 64 -22.93 -27.07 -8.97
C SER A 64 -21.62 -26.51 -9.55
N SER A 65 -21.34 -25.26 -9.19
CA SER A 65 -20.19 -24.44 -9.61
C SER A 65 -18.85 -24.81 -8.97
N HIS A 66 -18.59 -26.08 -8.69
CA HIS A 66 -17.28 -26.57 -8.25
C HIS A 66 -16.86 -27.76 -9.11
N THR A 67 -16.20 -27.49 -10.24
CA THR A 67 -15.56 -28.49 -11.08
C THR A 67 -14.34 -29.09 -10.37
N SER A 68 -14.60 -29.95 -9.40
CA SER A 68 -13.61 -30.91 -8.91
C SER A 68 -13.43 -31.98 -9.99
N ILE A 69 -12.26 -31.97 -10.63
CA ILE A 69 -11.85 -33.03 -11.55
C ILE A 69 -11.70 -34.30 -10.72
N ARG A 70 -12.75 -35.14 -10.67
CA ARG A 70 -12.67 -36.44 -10.01
C ARG A 70 -11.71 -37.33 -10.81
N PRO A 71 -10.63 -37.86 -10.21
CA PRO A 71 -9.75 -38.79 -10.90
C PRO A 71 -10.57 -40.01 -11.32
N MET A 72 -10.42 -40.42 -12.58
CA MET A 72 -11.07 -41.62 -13.10
C MET A 72 -10.67 -42.81 -12.22
N PRO A 73 -11.64 -43.65 -11.79
CA PRO A 73 -11.34 -44.73 -10.87
C PRO A 73 -10.45 -45.78 -11.56
N GLU A 74 -9.42 -46.22 -10.87
CA GLU A 74 -8.33 -47.04 -11.42
C GLU A 74 -8.81 -48.34 -12.09
N TRP A 75 -9.96 -48.88 -11.68
CA TRP A 75 -10.57 -50.07 -12.27
C TRP A 75 -10.96 -49.89 -13.75
N ALA A 76 -11.29 -48.67 -14.19
CA ALA A 76 -11.67 -48.39 -15.57
C ALA A 76 -10.52 -48.59 -16.57
N VAL A 77 -9.26 -48.49 -16.10
CA VAL A 77 -8.06 -48.74 -16.92
C VAL A 77 -7.90 -50.23 -17.23
N TRP A 78 -8.34 -51.11 -16.33
CA TRP A 78 -8.17 -52.56 -16.45
C TRP A 78 -9.31 -53.27 -17.19
N VAL A 79 -10.49 -52.65 -17.30
CA VAL A 79 -11.67 -53.21 -17.99
C VAL A 79 -11.45 -53.31 -19.51
N GLY A 80 -10.82 -52.31 -20.13
CA GLY A 80 -10.55 -52.33 -21.58
C GLY A 80 -9.66 -53.51 -22.01
N PRO A 81 -8.47 -53.70 -21.40
CA PRO A 81 -7.58 -54.81 -21.71
C PRO A 81 -8.19 -56.19 -21.45
N THR A 82 -8.92 -56.36 -20.34
CA THR A 82 -9.54 -57.65 -19.97
C THR A 82 -10.65 -58.06 -20.95
N VAL A 83 -11.46 -57.11 -21.43
CA VAL A 83 -12.48 -57.37 -22.47
C VAL A 83 -11.83 -57.76 -23.80
N LEU A 84 -10.76 -57.07 -24.21
CA LEU A 84 -10.02 -57.41 -25.44
C LEU A 84 -9.38 -58.81 -25.38
N LEU A 85 -8.81 -59.16 -24.22
CA LEU A 85 -8.15 -60.44 -24.00
C LEU A 85 -9.15 -61.60 -23.99
N THR A 86 -10.31 -61.43 -23.34
CA THR A 86 -11.37 -62.45 -23.32
C THR A 86 -12.00 -62.68 -24.70
N VAL A 87 -12.21 -61.62 -25.48
CA VAL A 87 -12.68 -61.74 -26.89
C VAL A 87 -11.64 -62.46 -27.75
N GLY A 88 -10.35 -62.15 -27.59
CA GLY A 88 -9.27 -62.84 -28.31
C GLY A 88 -9.21 -64.34 -27.99
N ILE A 89 -9.24 -64.70 -26.70
CA ILE A 89 -9.21 -66.11 -26.25
C ILE A 89 -10.44 -66.88 -26.76
N THR A 90 -11.63 -66.30 -26.63
CA THR A 90 -12.88 -66.97 -27.07
C THR A 90 -12.88 -67.20 -28.57
N THR A 91 -12.41 -66.25 -29.37
CA THR A 91 -12.30 -66.39 -30.83
C THR A 91 -11.28 -67.47 -31.21
N ALA A 92 -10.13 -67.54 -30.52
CA ALA A 92 -9.13 -68.58 -30.74
C ALA A 92 -9.64 -69.99 -30.37
N CYS A 93 -10.34 -70.13 -29.24
CA CYS A 93 -10.97 -71.38 -28.84
C CYS A 93 -12.06 -71.84 -29.84
N LEU A 94 -12.88 -70.91 -30.34
CA LEU A 94 -13.90 -71.20 -31.36
C LEU A 94 -13.27 -71.72 -32.65
N LEU A 95 -12.21 -71.07 -33.15
CA LEU A 95 -11.50 -71.50 -34.36
C LEU A 95 -10.86 -72.89 -34.19
N LEU A 96 -10.24 -73.16 -33.04
CA LEU A 96 -9.67 -74.49 -32.74
C LEU A 96 -10.74 -75.58 -32.65
N SER A 97 -11.92 -75.25 -32.11
CA SER A 97 -13.03 -76.19 -31.96
C SER A 97 -13.69 -76.56 -33.31
N PHE A 98 -13.87 -75.59 -34.21
CA PHE A 98 -14.53 -75.80 -35.50
C PHE A 98 -13.61 -76.43 -36.56
N PHE A 99 -12.29 -76.18 -36.51
CA PHE A 99 -11.38 -76.53 -37.61
C PHE A 99 -10.30 -77.55 -37.27
N GLY A 100 -10.22 -78.04 -36.02
CA GLY A 100 -9.13 -78.91 -35.59
C GLY A 100 -9.16 -80.37 -36.07
N GLY A 101 -10.09 -80.81 -36.92
CA GLY A 101 -10.12 -82.19 -37.42
C GLY A 101 -8.96 -82.43 -38.40
N GLY A 102 -8.00 -83.28 -38.01
CA GLY A 102 -6.73 -83.50 -38.73
C GLY A 102 -6.88 -84.28 -40.04
N GLY A 103 -7.28 -83.60 -41.11
CA GLY A 103 -7.18 -84.09 -42.48
C GLY A 103 -6.30 -83.17 -43.34
N ASP A 104 -5.80 -83.70 -44.46
CA ASP A 104 -4.76 -83.19 -45.39
C ASP A 104 -4.96 -81.78 -46.02
N HIS A 105 -5.85 -80.94 -45.49
CA HIS A 105 -6.14 -79.59 -45.98
C HIS A 105 -5.42 -78.49 -45.15
N ASP A 106 -4.19 -78.74 -44.68
CA ASP A 106 -3.48 -77.85 -43.75
C ASP A 106 -2.85 -76.59 -44.40
N ARG A 107 -2.75 -76.52 -45.72
CA ARG A 107 -2.20 -75.33 -46.41
C ARG A 107 -3.15 -74.13 -46.46
N ILE A 108 -4.48 -74.35 -46.44
CA ILE A 108 -5.48 -73.26 -46.40
C ILE A 108 -5.65 -72.72 -44.96
N ARG A 109 -5.32 -73.54 -43.94
CA ARG A 109 -5.47 -73.21 -42.51
C ARG A 109 -4.41 -72.23 -41.99
N LEU A 110 -3.24 -72.16 -42.62
CA LEU A 110 -2.18 -71.23 -42.27
C LEU A 110 -2.47 -69.77 -42.69
N GLU A 111 -3.21 -69.55 -43.78
CA GLU A 111 -3.56 -68.19 -44.24
C GLU A 111 -4.59 -67.52 -43.31
N ALA A 112 -5.58 -68.27 -42.81
CA ALA A 112 -6.56 -67.74 -41.87
C ALA A 112 -5.93 -67.36 -40.51
N ILE A 113 -4.96 -68.14 -40.04
CA ILE A 113 -4.17 -67.82 -38.83
C ILE A 113 -3.31 -66.57 -39.06
N LYS A 114 -2.72 -66.42 -40.25
CA LYS A 114 -1.98 -65.21 -40.67
C LYS A 114 -2.87 -63.97 -40.78
N LEU A 115 -4.14 -64.13 -41.16
CA LEU A 115 -5.09 -63.04 -41.32
C LEU A 115 -5.70 -62.60 -39.97
N ALA A 116 -5.97 -63.54 -39.05
CA ALA A 116 -6.32 -63.23 -37.66
C ALA A 116 -5.13 -62.57 -36.91
N SER A 117 -3.94 -63.11 -37.19
CA SER A 117 -2.61 -62.51 -37.14
C SER A 117 -2.51 -60.97 -37.14
N SER A 118 -2.77 -60.43 -38.33
CA SER A 118 -2.54 -59.03 -38.69
C SER A 118 -3.58 -58.09 -38.11
N ILE A 119 -4.82 -58.55 -37.92
CA ILE A 119 -5.90 -57.75 -37.32
C ILE A 119 -5.60 -57.47 -35.84
N ALA A 120 -5.10 -58.45 -35.09
CA ALA A 120 -4.74 -58.27 -33.68
C ALA A 120 -3.58 -57.28 -33.49
N VAL A 121 -2.56 -57.34 -34.36
CA VAL A 121 -1.43 -56.40 -34.35
C VAL A 121 -1.87 -54.98 -34.74
N GLY A 122 -2.76 -54.85 -35.73
CA GLY A 122 -3.32 -53.56 -36.15
C GLY A 122 -4.15 -52.88 -35.06
N VAL A 123 -4.96 -53.64 -34.31
CA VAL A 123 -5.75 -53.12 -33.18
C VAL A 123 -4.85 -52.71 -32.01
N GLY A 124 -3.81 -53.47 -31.71
CA GLY A 124 -2.82 -53.11 -30.68
C GLY A 124 -2.06 -51.83 -31.02
N GLY A 125 -1.62 -51.67 -32.28
CA GLY A 125 -0.96 -50.45 -32.75
C GLY A 125 -1.88 -49.22 -32.72
N ALA A 126 -3.14 -49.36 -33.13
CA ALA A 126 -4.13 -48.29 -33.06
C ALA A 126 -4.42 -47.85 -31.61
N ALA A 127 -4.50 -48.80 -30.67
CA ALA A 127 -4.68 -48.49 -29.25
C ALA A 127 -3.50 -47.70 -28.67
N LEU A 128 -2.26 -48.05 -29.04
CA LEU A 128 -1.06 -47.31 -28.64
C LEU A 128 -1.03 -45.88 -29.21
N LEU A 129 -1.43 -45.71 -30.48
CA LEU A 129 -1.53 -44.39 -31.10
C LEU A 129 -2.57 -43.50 -30.39
N VAL A 130 -3.72 -44.06 -30.03
CA VAL A 130 -4.76 -43.32 -29.28
C VAL A 130 -4.26 -42.92 -27.88
N LEU A 131 -3.51 -43.78 -27.20
CA LEU A 131 -2.89 -43.48 -25.91
C LEU A 131 -1.81 -42.40 -26.02
N ALA A 132 -0.95 -42.48 -27.02
CA ALA A 132 0.07 -41.48 -27.30
C ALA A 132 -0.57 -40.10 -27.59
N ALA A 133 -1.60 -40.06 -28.43
CA ALA A 133 -2.34 -38.84 -28.73
C ALA A 133 -3.06 -38.25 -27.49
N ARG A 134 -3.60 -39.10 -26.60
CA ARG A 134 -4.18 -38.65 -25.33
C ARG A 134 -3.14 -38.08 -24.37
N ARG A 135 -1.97 -38.72 -24.25
CA ARG A 135 -0.87 -38.20 -23.43
C ARG A 135 -0.37 -36.86 -23.94
N GLN A 136 -0.24 -36.71 -25.26
CA GLN A 136 0.20 -35.46 -25.87
C GLN A 136 -0.77 -34.31 -25.55
N ARG A 137 -2.09 -34.54 -25.70
CA ARG A 137 -3.12 -33.53 -25.34
C ARG A 137 -3.13 -33.19 -23.85
N ALA A 138 -2.86 -34.16 -22.97
CA ALA A 138 -2.76 -33.90 -21.53
C ALA A 138 -1.56 -33.02 -21.20
N ASN A 139 -0.42 -33.26 -21.85
CA ASN A 139 0.77 -32.43 -21.69
C ASN A 139 0.55 -31.00 -22.24
N GLU A 140 -0.04 -30.85 -23.43
CA GLU A 140 -0.35 -29.54 -24.01
C GLU A 140 -1.28 -28.72 -23.11
N LEU A 141 -2.33 -29.34 -22.54
CA LEU A 141 -3.23 -28.66 -21.59
C LEU A 141 -2.54 -28.31 -20.26
N SER A 142 -1.64 -29.17 -19.76
CA SER A 142 -0.89 -28.89 -18.54
C SER A 142 0.04 -27.69 -18.70
N VAL A 143 0.65 -27.52 -19.88
CA VAL A 143 1.51 -26.36 -20.19
C VAL A 143 0.69 -25.08 -20.19
N LEU A 144 -0.48 -25.07 -20.84
CA LEU A 144 -1.35 -23.90 -20.88
C LEU A 144 -1.88 -23.51 -19.49
N GLN A 145 -2.23 -24.50 -18.66
CA GLN A 145 -2.64 -24.25 -17.27
C GLN A 145 -1.49 -23.64 -16.45
N GLN A 146 -0.26 -24.12 -16.65
CA GLN A 146 0.91 -23.59 -15.98
C GLN A 146 1.19 -22.14 -16.38
N GLU A 147 1.06 -21.80 -17.67
CA GLU A 147 1.19 -20.42 -18.15
C GLU A 147 0.15 -19.49 -17.50
N GLN A 148 -1.11 -19.93 -17.42
CA GLN A 148 -2.16 -19.14 -16.77
C GLN A 148 -1.92 -18.97 -15.26
N ALA A 149 -1.50 -20.03 -14.58
CA ALA A 149 -1.15 -19.99 -13.17
C ALA A 149 0.01 -19.02 -12.92
N GLN A 150 1.03 -19.02 -13.80
CA GLN A 150 2.16 -18.11 -13.71
C GLN A 150 1.73 -16.64 -13.93
N ARG A 151 0.91 -16.35 -14.94
CA ARG A 151 0.39 -14.98 -15.16
C ARG A 151 -0.45 -14.47 -13.99
N LEU A 152 -1.27 -15.35 -13.39
CA LEU A 152 -2.04 -15.00 -12.19
C LEU A 152 -1.11 -14.77 -10.99
N GLN A 153 -0.06 -15.57 -10.86
CA GLN A 153 0.93 -15.41 -9.80
C GLN A 153 1.71 -14.11 -9.95
N GLU A 154 2.10 -13.72 -11.16
CA GLU A 154 2.76 -12.44 -11.43
C GLU A 154 1.88 -11.25 -11.07
N ARG A 155 0.59 -11.29 -11.43
CA ARG A 155 -0.38 -10.25 -11.04
C ARG A 155 -0.57 -10.17 -9.53
N LYS A 156 -0.72 -11.31 -8.86
CA LYS A 156 -0.83 -11.38 -7.40
C LYS A 156 0.45 -10.90 -6.73
N ALA A 157 1.62 -11.21 -7.28
CA ALA A 157 2.90 -10.75 -6.77
C ALA A 157 3.06 -9.23 -6.93
N ALA A 158 2.60 -8.64 -8.03
CA ALA A 158 2.61 -7.19 -8.22
C ALA A 158 1.68 -6.48 -7.22
N GLN A 159 0.46 -6.99 -7.02
CA GLN A 159 -0.46 -6.46 -6.00
C GLN A 159 0.12 -6.64 -4.59
N SER A 160 0.65 -7.83 -4.29
CA SER A 160 1.27 -8.13 -3.00
C SER A 160 2.43 -7.19 -2.67
N LYS A 161 3.23 -6.76 -3.65
CA LYS A 161 4.29 -5.77 -3.44
C LYS A 161 3.73 -4.43 -3.00
N HIS A 162 2.68 -3.94 -3.67
CA HIS A 162 2.03 -2.68 -3.31
C HIS A 162 1.44 -2.74 -1.90
N ASP A 163 0.72 -3.83 -1.58
CA ASP A 163 0.14 -4.05 -0.25
C ASP A 163 1.23 -4.10 0.84
N VAL A 164 2.39 -4.69 0.54
CA VAL A 164 3.53 -4.76 1.48
C VAL A 164 4.16 -3.39 1.68
N ASP A 165 4.32 -2.60 0.62
CA ASP A 165 4.90 -1.27 0.70
C ASP A 165 4.00 -0.30 1.50
N GLU A 166 2.68 -0.37 1.29
CA GLU A 166 1.70 0.42 2.04
C GLU A 166 1.68 0.05 3.53
N ARG A 167 1.70 -1.24 3.86
CA ARG A 167 1.80 -1.72 5.25
C ARG A 167 3.10 -1.28 5.90
N ARG A 168 4.23 -1.40 5.20
CA ARG A 168 5.54 -0.96 5.70
C ARG A 168 5.55 0.55 5.96
N ALA A 169 4.96 1.35 5.08
CA ALA A 169 4.84 2.80 5.28
C ALA A 169 4.01 3.12 6.54
N THR A 170 2.89 2.43 6.73
CA THR A 170 2.02 2.58 7.91
C THR A 170 2.73 2.15 9.20
N GLU A 171 3.47 1.04 9.18
CA GLU A 171 4.29 0.57 10.31
C GLU A 171 5.39 1.57 10.66
N LEU A 172 6.11 2.10 9.66
CA LEU A 172 7.14 3.12 9.85
C LEU A 172 6.55 4.44 10.38
N TYR A 173 5.38 4.84 9.88
CA TYR A 173 4.63 5.98 10.40
C TYR A 173 4.31 5.80 11.88
N THR A 174 3.73 4.66 12.24
CA THR A 174 3.34 4.33 13.61
C THR A 174 4.56 4.32 14.54
N SER A 175 5.65 3.70 14.11
CA SER A 175 6.91 3.66 14.86
C SER A 175 7.51 5.05 15.08
N ALA A 176 7.54 5.89 14.05
CA ALA A 176 8.06 7.25 14.15
C ALA A 176 7.15 8.16 14.99
N ALA A 177 5.83 7.99 14.91
CA ALA A 177 4.86 8.68 15.76
C ALA A 177 5.05 8.31 17.25
N GLN A 178 5.30 7.03 17.55
CA GLN A 178 5.65 6.58 18.91
C GLN A 178 6.95 7.20 19.42
N GLN A 179 7.97 7.33 18.56
CA GLN A 179 9.21 8.03 18.91
C GLN A 179 8.97 9.51 19.22
N LEU A 180 8.10 10.17 18.46
CA LEU A 180 7.70 11.56 18.71
C LEU A 180 6.93 11.74 20.03
N ALA A 181 6.23 10.71 20.50
CA ALA A 181 5.56 10.70 21.80
C ALA A 181 6.50 10.40 23.00
N SER A 182 7.78 10.09 22.74
CA SER A 182 8.74 9.78 23.80
C SER A 182 8.98 10.97 24.73
N GLY A 183 9.13 10.73 26.04
CA GLY A 183 9.57 11.74 27.00
C GLY A 183 11.00 12.24 26.76
N GLN A 184 11.81 11.48 26.00
CA GLN A 184 13.20 11.83 25.70
C GLN A 184 13.31 12.65 24.42
N ALA A 185 13.81 13.88 24.53
CA ALA A 185 13.96 14.79 23.38
C ALA A 185 14.80 14.22 22.22
N PRO A 186 15.94 13.51 22.44
CA PRO A 186 16.68 12.89 21.34
C PRO A 186 15.87 11.87 20.54
N VAL A 187 14.99 11.11 21.19
CA VAL A 187 14.11 10.13 20.53
C VAL A 187 13.03 10.84 19.72
N ARG A 188 12.46 11.93 20.25
CA ARG A 188 11.49 12.75 19.50
C ARG A 188 12.09 13.33 18.23
N MET A 189 13.33 13.82 18.30
CA MET A 189 14.06 14.31 17.12
C MET A 189 14.26 13.23 16.07
N ALA A 190 14.67 12.03 16.49
CA ALA A 190 14.80 10.89 15.58
C ALA A 190 13.46 10.57 14.90
N GLY A 191 12.35 10.61 15.65
CA GLY A 191 11.00 10.47 15.12
C GLY A 191 10.65 11.52 14.06
N LEU A 192 10.96 12.81 14.31
CA LEU A 192 10.72 13.88 13.34
C LEU A 192 11.47 13.65 12.01
N TYR A 193 12.75 13.26 12.07
CA TYR A 193 13.52 12.96 10.86
C TYR A 193 13.03 11.70 10.15
N ALA A 194 12.61 10.68 10.90
CA ALA A 194 12.04 9.46 10.33
C ALA A 194 10.73 9.76 9.59
N LEU A 195 9.86 10.60 10.15
CA LEU A 195 8.62 11.07 9.51
C LEU A 195 8.90 11.89 8.24
N SER A 196 9.85 12.83 8.30
CA SER A 196 10.28 13.61 7.14
C SER A 196 10.75 12.70 6.00
N ARG A 197 11.60 11.70 6.31
CA ARG A 197 12.06 10.72 5.31
C ARG A 197 10.91 9.84 4.79
N LEU A 198 9.96 9.46 5.64
CA LEU A 198 8.79 8.69 5.23
C LEU A 198 7.95 9.46 4.20
N GLY A 199 7.62 10.72 4.48
CA GLY A 199 6.86 11.58 3.56
C GLY A 199 7.62 11.90 2.27
N GLN A 200 8.95 11.95 2.33
CA GLN A 200 9.76 12.14 1.12
C GLN A 200 9.66 10.94 0.17
N ASN A 201 9.69 9.73 0.70
CA ASN A 201 9.63 8.50 -0.11
C ASN A 201 8.20 8.09 -0.48
N ASN A 202 7.19 8.58 0.23
CA ASN A 202 5.79 8.17 0.06
C ASN A 202 4.90 9.42 -0.06
N PRO A 203 4.65 9.93 -1.29
CA PRO A 203 3.87 11.15 -1.51
C PRO A 203 2.48 11.14 -0.87
N ASP A 204 1.80 9.99 -0.90
CA ASP A 204 0.45 9.83 -0.33
C ASP A 204 0.40 10.05 1.19
N HIS A 205 1.55 9.92 1.88
CA HIS A 205 1.65 10.08 3.33
C HIS A 205 2.09 11.50 3.74
N ARG A 206 2.40 12.39 2.80
CA ARG A 206 2.94 13.73 3.11
C ARG A 206 2.00 14.54 3.99
N GLN A 207 0.71 14.58 3.66
CA GLN A 207 -0.27 15.29 4.46
C GLN A 207 -0.41 14.67 5.86
N ALA A 208 -0.36 13.35 5.99
CA ALA A 208 -0.39 12.68 7.29
C ALA A 208 0.82 13.01 8.16
N VAL A 209 2.00 13.19 7.55
CA VAL A 209 3.23 13.63 8.23
C VAL A 209 3.12 15.11 8.63
N VAL A 210 2.65 15.98 7.73
CA VAL A 210 2.40 17.41 8.02
C VAL A 210 1.43 17.55 9.19
N ASN A 211 0.30 16.83 9.16
CA ASN A 211 -0.70 16.82 10.23
C ASN A 211 -0.09 16.41 11.58
N LEU A 212 0.85 15.46 11.59
CA LEU A 212 1.51 15.03 12.82
C LEU A 212 2.52 16.05 13.35
N PHE A 213 3.27 16.73 12.48
CA PHE A 213 4.11 17.87 12.87
C PHE A 213 3.27 19.02 13.44
N CYS A 214 2.17 19.33 12.76
CA CYS A 214 1.16 20.29 13.21
C CYS A 214 0.59 19.92 14.59
N ALA A 215 0.13 18.69 14.77
CA ALA A 215 -0.39 18.20 16.06
C ALA A 215 0.65 18.31 17.18
N TYR A 216 1.91 17.96 16.90
CA TYR A 216 3.01 18.13 17.85
C TYR A 216 3.24 19.60 18.23
N LEU A 217 3.24 20.50 17.24
CA LEU A 217 3.40 21.94 17.46
C LEU A 217 2.21 22.58 18.19
N ARG A 218 1.02 21.98 18.11
CA ARG A 218 -0.16 22.41 18.85
C ARG A 218 -0.16 21.97 20.32
N MET A 219 0.72 21.05 20.71
CA MET A 219 0.81 20.64 22.11
C MET A 219 1.17 21.83 23.02
N PRO A 220 0.61 21.91 24.24
CA PRO A 220 0.86 23.00 25.16
C PRO A 220 2.35 23.20 25.41
N TYR A 221 2.81 24.44 25.23
CA TYR A 221 4.19 24.81 25.42
C TYR A 221 4.28 26.24 25.94
N THR A 222 5.03 26.42 27.02
CA THR A 222 5.36 27.74 27.55
C THR A 222 6.82 28.02 27.21
N PRO A 223 7.12 29.02 26.37
CA PRO A 223 8.49 29.34 26.02
C PRO A 223 9.28 29.78 27.26
N PRO A 224 10.56 29.37 27.41
CA PRO A 224 11.39 29.73 28.55
C PRO A 224 11.58 31.26 28.60
N GLU A 225 11.54 31.80 29.81
CA GLU A 225 11.39 33.24 30.14
C GLU A 225 12.53 34.18 29.74
N THR A 226 13.46 33.78 28.86
CA THR A 226 14.62 34.62 28.44
C THR A 226 14.20 35.89 27.67
N GLU A 227 12.91 36.11 27.51
CA GLU A 227 12.29 37.22 26.80
C GLU A 227 11.21 37.95 27.64
N ARG A 228 11.02 37.58 28.91
CA ARG A 228 10.03 38.17 29.85
C ARG A 228 10.55 39.36 30.64
N SER A 229 11.77 39.85 30.43
CA SER A 229 12.38 40.81 31.35
C SER A 229 11.70 42.18 31.42
N ASP A 230 10.80 42.56 30.50
CA ASP A 230 10.25 43.92 30.50
C ASP A 230 8.72 44.00 30.66
N CYS A 231 7.99 42.89 30.82
CA CYS A 231 6.53 42.95 30.72
C CYS A 231 5.70 42.24 31.79
N GLU A 232 6.14 41.13 32.36
CA GLU A 232 5.33 40.43 33.37
C GLU A 232 5.73 40.75 34.82
N ARG A 233 6.83 41.50 35.03
CA ARG A 233 7.33 41.80 36.38
C ARG A 233 6.53 42.89 37.09
N GLU A 234 5.81 43.76 36.39
CA GLU A 234 5.02 44.83 37.02
C GLU A 234 3.65 44.38 37.53
N GLU A 235 3.04 43.32 36.99
CA GLU A 235 1.69 42.91 37.40
C GLU A 235 1.69 41.95 38.62
N TYR A 236 2.76 41.17 38.83
CA TYR A 236 2.86 40.26 39.98
C TYR A 236 3.64 40.82 41.19
N ALA A 237 4.45 41.87 41.01
CA ALA A 237 5.25 42.45 42.09
C ALA A 237 4.45 43.34 43.07
N HIS A 238 3.21 43.73 42.74
CA HIS A 238 2.37 44.54 43.63
C HIS A 238 1.51 43.74 44.63
N ARG A 239 1.62 42.40 44.67
CA ARG A 239 0.87 41.56 45.63
C ARG A 239 1.73 40.79 46.63
N PHE A 240 3.06 40.88 46.60
CA PHE A 240 3.91 40.16 47.54
C PHE A 240 4.96 41.09 48.15
N ASP A 241 4.81 41.37 49.44
CA ASP A 241 5.84 41.99 50.30
C ASP A 241 6.56 40.88 51.07
N PRO A 242 7.79 40.49 50.70
CA PRO A 242 8.62 39.68 51.57
C PRO A 242 9.59 40.61 52.30
N ARG A 243 9.17 41.09 53.48
CA ARG A 243 10.09 41.50 54.54
C ARG A 243 11.12 40.40 54.76
N SER A 244 12.37 40.72 54.50
CA SER A 244 13.53 39.91 54.84
C SER A 244 13.64 39.75 56.36
N PRO A 245 14.21 38.65 56.86
CA PRO A 245 15.61 38.77 57.26
C PRO A 245 16.45 37.51 56.96
N GLY A 246 17.75 37.68 56.80
CA GLY A 246 18.68 36.54 56.82
C GLY A 246 20.01 36.77 56.12
N ARG A 247 20.93 37.47 56.78
CA ARG A 247 22.31 37.68 56.37
C ARG A 247 23.16 36.48 56.81
N ALA A 248 24.24 36.22 56.06
CA ALA A 248 25.47 35.50 56.43
C ALA A 248 25.47 33.95 56.37
N LEU A 249 26.09 33.40 55.32
CA LEU A 249 27.38 32.70 55.46
C LEU A 249 28.03 32.57 54.09
N ARG A 250 29.03 33.40 53.85
CA ARG A 250 29.97 33.29 52.72
C ARG A 250 31.31 32.86 53.32
N ASP A 251 32.08 32.12 52.53
CA ASP A 251 33.54 31.96 52.62
C ASP A 251 34.08 30.66 53.24
N SER A 252 34.03 29.58 52.47
CA SER A 252 35.13 28.59 52.45
C SER A 252 35.22 27.89 51.07
N PRO A 253 36.21 28.21 50.21
CA PRO A 253 36.28 27.72 48.83
C PRO A 253 36.62 26.22 48.72
N ALA A 254 37.14 25.62 49.78
CA ALA A 254 37.49 24.20 49.83
C ALA A 254 36.25 23.30 49.98
N LEU A 255 35.26 23.70 50.78
CA LEU A 255 34.02 22.95 50.98
C LEU A 255 33.07 23.05 49.76
N ALA A 256 33.05 24.19 49.08
CA ALA A 256 32.29 24.36 47.82
C ALA A 256 32.85 23.49 46.69
N THR A 257 34.17 23.25 46.68
CA THR A 257 34.82 22.41 45.67
C THR A 257 34.65 20.92 46.01
N LEU A 258 34.75 20.55 47.30
CA LEU A 258 34.46 19.19 47.75
C LEU A 258 32.98 18.81 47.56
N LEU A 259 32.01 19.71 47.79
CA LEU A 259 30.59 19.50 47.47
C LEU A 259 30.34 19.38 45.96
N LYS A 260 31.09 20.12 45.12
CA LYS A 260 31.02 19.96 43.65
C LYS A 260 31.60 18.62 43.18
N LEU A 261 32.65 18.13 43.84
CA LEU A 261 33.32 16.87 43.49
C LEU A 261 32.59 15.63 44.05
N THR A 262 31.95 15.72 45.22
CA THR A 262 31.08 14.64 45.72
C THR A 262 29.73 14.61 45.01
N ALA A 263 29.18 15.75 44.58
CA ALA A 263 27.98 15.79 43.75
C ALA A 263 28.18 15.20 42.35
N THR A 264 29.42 15.06 41.87
CA THR A 264 29.71 14.43 40.56
C THR A 264 29.77 12.90 40.58
N GLN A 265 29.63 12.22 41.72
CA GLN A 265 29.74 10.74 41.78
C GLN A 265 28.58 10.01 42.48
N THR A 266 27.44 10.64 42.74
CA THR A 266 26.35 9.97 43.48
C THR A 266 24.94 10.13 42.93
N SER A 267 24.73 10.44 41.63
CA SER A 267 23.40 10.34 41.01
C SER A 267 23.43 10.38 39.46
N GLU A 268 23.75 9.26 38.79
CA GLU A 268 23.37 9.02 37.38
C GLU A 268 21.89 8.60 37.25
N SER A 269 20.99 9.29 37.96
CA SER A 269 19.53 9.23 37.78
C SER A 269 18.90 10.55 38.25
N GLY A 270 19.53 11.67 37.89
CA GLY A 270 19.01 13.00 38.19
C GLY A 270 17.86 13.35 37.26
N GLN A 271 16.66 13.60 37.82
CA GLN A 271 15.57 14.24 37.11
C GLN A 271 16.08 15.56 36.51
N LEU A 272 15.94 15.73 35.20
CA LEU A 272 16.25 16.99 34.51
C LEU A 272 15.47 18.12 35.18
N THR A 273 16.08 19.30 35.30
CA THR A 273 15.36 20.48 35.79
C THR A 273 14.25 20.87 34.80
N ASP A 274 13.16 21.47 35.28
CA ASP A 274 12.08 21.95 34.40
C ASP A 274 12.59 22.87 33.29
N THR A 275 13.62 23.68 33.59
CA THR A 275 14.26 24.57 32.61
C THR A 275 15.01 23.81 31.51
N GLU A 276 15.66 22.68 31.84
CA GLU A 276 16.32 21.83 30.85
C GLU A 276 15.29 21.08 30.01
N HIS A 277 14.21 20.59 30.62
CA HIS A 277 13.07 20.01 29.90
C HIS A 277 12.47 21.01 28.91
N GLN A 278 12.23 22.27 29.32
CA GLN A 278 11.73 23.32 28.44
C GLN A 278 12.70 23.67 27.30
N ARG A 279 14.01 23.71 27.56
CA ARG A 279 15.03 23.93 26.53
C ARG A 279 15.09 22.78 25.53
N GLN A 280 15.02 21.54 26.02
CA GLN A 280 14.96 20.36 25.16
C GLN A 280 13.68 20.38 24.31
N GLU A 281 12.53 20.69 24.90
CA GLU A 281 11.26 20.80 24.20
C GLU A 281 11.28 21.92 23.15
N ARG A 282 11.84 23.08 23.49
CA ARG A 282 12.08 24.18 22.55
C ARG A 282 12.85 23.69 21.33
N GLN A 283 13.92 22.93 21.55
CA GLN A 283 14.75 22.42 20.47
C GLN A 283 13.94 21.50 19.55
N VAL A 284 13.13 20.58 20.11
CA VAL A 284 12.29 19.67 19.30
C VAL A 284 11.27 20.44 18.47
N ARG A 285 10.62 21.44 19.06
CA ARG A 285 9.64 22.28 18.35
C ARG A 285 10.30 23.14 17.27
N LEU A 286 11.51 23.67 17.50
CA LEU A 286 12.29 24.36 16.46
C LEU A 286 12.66 23.43 15.30
N THR A 287 13.02 22.17 15.59
CA THR A 287 13.29 21.17 14.55
C THR A 287 12.03 20.85 13.75
N ALA A 288 10.88 20.66 14.41
CA ALA A 288 9.60 20.43 13.74
C ALA A 288 9.22 21.60 12.82
N GLN A 289 9.31 22.85 13.32
CA GLN A 289 9.08 24.05 12.51
C GLN A 289 10.02 24.11 11.30
N ARG A 290 11.32 23.83 11.49
CA ARG A 290 12.32 23.84 10.41
C ARG A 290 12.07 22.77 9.34
N LEU A 291 11.69 21.55 9.75
CA LEU A 291 11.38 20.48 8.80
C LEU A 291 10.11 20.80 8.02
N LEU A 292 9.07 21.29 8.72
CA LEU A 292 7.83 21.72 8.09
C LEU A 292 8.09 22.81 7.05
N THR A 293 8.80 23.88 7.40
CA THR A 293 9.06 24.99 6.48
C THR A 293 9.97 24.60 5.32
N ARG A 294 10.92 23.67 5.54
CA ARG A 294 11.77 23.10 4.49
C ARG A 294 10.94 22.36 3.44
N HIS A 295 10.00 21.51 3.87
CA HIS A 295 9.14 20.78 2.94
C HIS A 295 8.14 21.67 2.22
N LEU A 296 7.80 22.84 2.76
CA LEU A 296 6.85 23.76 2.15
C LEU A 296 7.51 24.85 1.29
N ARG A 297 8.84 24.89 1.20
CA ARG A 297 9.57 25.93 0.48
C ARG A 297 10.05 25.41 -0.90
N PRO A 298 9.44 25.85 -2.02
CA PRO A 298 9.82 25.37 -3.36
C PRO A 298 11.19 25.88 -3.85
N CYS A 299 11.65 27.06 -3.40
CA CYS A 299 12.86 27.74 -3.91
C CYS A 299 12.89 27.76 -5.46
N PRO A 300 12.00 28.52 -6.12
CA PRO A 300 11.90 28.44 -7.58
C PRO A 300 13.17 28.93 -8.31
N ASP A 301 13.49 28.31 -9.44
CA ASP A 301 14.48 28.82 -10.40
C ASP A 301 13.95 30.06 -11.14
N GLU A 302 14.75 30.64 -12.04
CA GLU A 302 14.34 31.79 -12.87
C GLU A 302 13.08 31.53 -13.71
N HIS A 303 12.77 30.25 -13.98
CA HIS A 303 11.60 29.81 -14.74
C HIS A 303 10.40 29.46 -13.84
N GLY A 304 10.51 29.66 -12.52
CA GLY A 304 9.44 29.37 -11.56
C GLY A 304 9.32 27.91 -11.13
N ARG A 305 10.22 27.02 -11.56
CA ARG A 305 10.19 25.59 -11.22
C ARG A 305 10.84 25.37 -9.86
N PRO A 306 10.25 24.56 -8.97
CA PRO A 306 10.83 24.29 -7.65
C PRO A 306 12.20 23.63 -7.81
N THR A 307 13.23 24.20 -7.19
CA THR A 307 14.58 23.58 -7.14
C THR A 307 14.77 22.69 -5.92
N ASN A 308 13.91 22.84 -4.91
CA ASN A 308 13.95 21.99 -3.73
C ASN A 308 13.31 20.62 -4.02
N GLU A 309 14.13 19.58 -4.10
CA GLU A 309 13.69 18.19 -4.29
C GLU A 309 12.84 17.64 -3.13
N GLU A 310 12.94 18.26 -1.95
CA GLU A 310 12.16 17.90 -0.76
C GLU A 310 10.84 18.67 -0.64
N PHE A 311 10.47 19.46 -1.65
CA PHE A 311 9.25 20.25 -1.65
C PHE A 311 7.99 19.38 -1.79
N TRP A 312 7.01 19.63 -0.92
CA TRP A 312 5.70 19.00 -0.88
C TRP A 312 4.64 20.02 -1.28
N ASP A 313 4.14 19.89 -2.51
CA ASP A 313 3.16 20.82 -3.07
C ASP A 313 1.73 20.52 -2.58
N GLY A 314 0.91 21.56 -2.46
CA GLY A 314 -0.52 21.43 -2.14
C GLY A 314 -0.82 20.92 -0.72
N MET A 315 0.06 21.15 0.25
CA MET A 315 -0.15 20.73 1.64
C MET A 315 -1.02 21.73 2.41
N ASP A 316 -1.84 21.21 3.33
CA ASP A 316 -2.63 21.99 4.28
C ASP A 316 -1.96 22.07 5.65
N LEU A 317 -2.04 23.24 6.30
CA LEU A 317 -1.48 23.47 7.63
C LEU A 317 -2.56 23.74 8.68
N ASP A 318 -2.58 22.94 9.74
CA ASP A 318 -3.36 23.22 10.95
C ASP A 318 -2.41 23.54 12.11
N LEU A 319 -2.29 24.83 12.44
CA LEU A 319 -1.47 25.32 13.56
C LEU A 319 -2.35 26.12 14.55
N VAL A 320 -3.62 25.71 14.68
CA VAL A 320 -4.57 26.31 15.62
C VAL A 320 -4.03 26.23 17.05
N GLU A 321 -3.98 27.38 17.73
CA GLU A 321 -3.45 27.55 19.09
C GLU A 321 -1.95 27.22 19.26
N ALA A 322 -1.23 26.94 18.17
CA ALA A 322 0.18 26.59 18.23
C ALA A 322 1.01 27.75 18.79
N VAL A 323 1.99 27.41 19.61
CA VAL A 323 3.00 28.37 20.09
C VAL A 323 4.22 28.28 19.17
N LEU A 324 4.48 29.30 18.36
CA LEU A 324 5.55 29.28 17.36
C LEU A 324 6.64 30.25 17.78
N ASP A 325 7.90 29.84 17.63
CA ASP A 325 9.06 30.59 18.10
C ASP A 325 10.03 30.79 16.94
N HIS A 326 10.32 32.06 16.62
CA HIS A 326 11.10 32.47 15.45
C HIS A 326 10.57 31.83 14.15
N TRP A 327 9.27 32.01 13.91
CA TRP A 327 8.56 31.40 12.77
C TRP A 327 9.08 31.92 11.42
N ASP A 328 9.70 31.04 10.64
CA ASP A 328 10.21 31.34 9.29
C ASP A 328 9.38 30.63 8.22
N PHE A 329 8.36 31.32 7.70
CA PHE A 329 7.51 30.86 6.61
C PHE A 329 7.83 31.55 5.28
N ARG A 330 9.04 32.10 5.15
CA ARG A 330 9.43 32.86 3.96
C ARG A 330 9.41 32.00 2.71
N GLY A 331 8.79 32.51 1.65
CA GLY A 331 8.72 31.85 0.35
C GLY A 331 8.05 30.47 0.37
N CYS A 332 7.37 30.11 1.46
CA CYS A 332 6.65 28.84 1.56
C CYS A 332 5.37 28.87 0.71
N ARG A 333 4.95 27.71 0.23
CA ARG A 333 3.74 27.51 -0.56
C ARG A 333 2.88 26.44 0.10
N VAL A 334 1.61 26.76 0.33
CA VAL A 334 0.62 25.86 0.92
C VAL A 334 -0.71 25.98 0.19
N HIS A 335 -1.52 24.93 0.28
CA HIS A 335 -2.90 24.97 -0.18
C HIS A 335 -3.71 25.87 0.74
N SER A 336 -3.98 25.43 1.97
CA SER A 336 -4.60 26.24 3.04
C SER A 336 -3.73 26.31 4.29
N ALA A 337 -3.98 27.30 5.15
CA ALA A 337 -3.31 27.38 6.46
C ALA A 337 -4.18 27.99 7.55
N ASP A 338 -4.24 27.33 8.69
CA ASP A 338 -4.95 27.80 9.89
C ASP A 338 -3.97 28.13 11.01
N PHE A 339 -3.89 29.41 11.35
CA PHE A 339 -3.14 29.98 12.48
C PHE A 339 -4.08 30.60 13.51
N THR A 340 -5.35 30.19 13.54
CA THR A 340 -6.33 30.69 14.50
C THR A 340 -5.82 30.52 15.93
N LEU A 341 -5.84 31.61 16.72
CA LEU A 341 -5.35 31.67 18.10
C LEU A 341 -3.85 31.29 18.27
N ALA A 342 -3.09 31.18 17.18
CA ALA A 342 -1.66 30.89 17.26
C ALA A 342 -0.90 32.05 17.93
N ARG A 343 0.15 31.71 18.69
CA ARG A 343 0.99 32.68 19.40
C ARG A 343 2.40 32.65 18.82
N PHE A 344 2.82 33.75 18.22
CA PHE A 344 4.14 33.91 17.62
C PHE A 344 5.06 34.67 18.55
N TYR A 345 6.19 34.05 18.91
CA TYR A 345 7.28 34.63 19.69
C TYR A 345 8.49 34.87 18.80
N GLY A 346 9.30 35.88 19.14
CA GLY A 346 10.40 36.34 18.29
C GLY A 346 9.90 36.92 16.96
N ILE A 347 10.71 36.77 15.92
CA ILE A 347 10.37 37.24 14.56
C ILE A 347 9.44 36.22 13.88
N ALA A 348 8.32 36.69 13.34
CA ALA A 348 7.41 35.90 12.51
C ALA A 348 7.43 36.41 11.07
N SER A 349 8.00 35.64 10.14
CA SER A 349 8.14 36.07 8.75
C SER A 349 7.29 35.21 7.81
N PHE A 350 6.37 35.85 7.11
CA PHE A 350 5.55 35.32 6.03
C PHE A 350 5.96 35.88 4.67
N SER A 351 7.15 36.49 4.60
CA SER A 351 7.60 37.23 3.42
C SER A 351 7.66 36.34 2.18
N GLY A 352 6.99 36.76 1.10
CA GLY A 352 6.94 35.97 -0.14
C GLY A 352 6.14 34.65 -0.04
N ALA A 353 5.49 34.37 1.09
CA ALA A 353 4.66 33.18 1.25
C ALA A 353 3.45 33.22 0.32
N ARG A 354 3.00 32.05 -0.14
CA ARG A 354 1.87 31.90 -1.05
C ARG A 354 0.84 30.94 -0.47
N PHE A 355 -0.37 31.45 -0.30
CA PHE A 355 -1.55 30.70 0.12
C PHE A 355 -2.45 30.55 -1.10
N HIS A 356 -2.68 29.31 -1.54
CA HIS A 356 -3.49 29.04 -2.73
C HIS A 356 -4.99 29.11 -2.44
N ASP A 357 -5.38 28.82 -1.21
CA ASP A 357 -6.74 28.91 -0.71
C ASP A 357 -6.79 29.78 0.56
N VAL A 358 -7.62 29.43 1.54
CA VAL A 358 -7.87 30.24 2.75
C VAL A 358 -6.67 30.23 3.71
N ALA A 359 -6.43 31.40 4.31
CA ALA A 359 -5.47 31.58 5.39
C ALA A 359 -6.14 32.26 6.59
N TRP A 360 -6.30 31.53 7.70
CA TRP A 360 -6.94 32.01 8.91
C TRP A 360 -5.89 32.47 9.94
N PHE A 361 -6.06 33.68 10.46
CA PHE A 361 -5.24 34.27 11.54
C PHE A 361 -6.12 34.82 12.67
N ALA A 362 -7.40 34.42 12.72
CA ALA A 362 -8.35 34.94 13.69
C ALA A 362 -7.84 34.71 15.12
N GLY A 363 -7.78 35.76 15.94
CA GLY A 363 -7.28 35.67 17.32
C GLY A 363 -5.78 35.42 17.46
N ALA A 364 -5.00 35.39 16.37
CA ALA A 364 -3.56 35.19 16.43
C ALA A 364 -2.85 36.33 17.17
N ARG A 365 -1.77 36.02 17.87
CA ARG A 365 -1.00 36.99 18.68
C ARG A 365 0.45 37.02 18.25
N PHE A 366 0.93 38.19 17.87
CA PHE A 366 2.32 38.43 17.48
C PHE A 366 3.06 39.19 18.59
N HIS A 367 3.91 38.49 19.34
CA HIS A 367 4.68 39.05 20.46
C HIS A 367 5.98 39.75 20.01
N GLY A 368 6.33 39.67 18.72
CA GLY A 368 7.50 40.31 18.13
C GLY A 368 7.23 40.78 16.70
N PRO A 369 8.28 41.18 15.94
CA PRO A 369 8.15 41.69 14.58
C PRO A 369 7.46 40.71 13.64
N VAL A 370 6.57 41.22 12.79
CA VAL A 370 5.89 40.43 11.77
C VAL A 370 6.11 41.00 10.37
N PHE A 371 6.36 40.14 9.39
CA PHE A 371 6.66 40.54 8.02
C PHE A 371 5.77 39.81 7.02
N PHE A 372 4.88 40.55 6.35
CA PHE A 372 4.01 40.08 5.25
C PHE A 372 4.39 40.68 3.89
N ASN A 373 5.63 41.17 3.72
CA ASN A 373 6.08 41.72 2.45
C ASN A 373 6.04 40.65 1.34
N GLU A 374 5.48 40.98 0.18
CA GLU A 374 5.35 40.08 -0.97
C GLU A 374 4.52 38.80 -0.71
N THR A 375 3.80 38.71 0.41
CA THR A 375 2.87 37.61 0.67
C THR A 375 1.70 37.66 -0.32
N ARG A 376 1.29 36.50 -0.85
CA ARG A 376 0.19 36.38 -1.81
C ARG A 376 -0.90 35.44 -1.29
N PHE A 377 -2.14 35.91 -1.33
CA PHE A 377 -3.34 35.14 -1.04
C PHE A 377 -4.12 35.01 -2.35
N HIS A 378 -4.23 33.80 -2.89
CA HIS A 378 -4.93 33.54 -4.16
C HIS A 378 -6.39 33.15 -3.97
N GLY A 379 -6.74 32.58 -2.82
CA GLY A 379 -8.10 32.20 -2.47
C GLY A 379 -8.87 33.33 -1.80
N ALA A 380 -9.59 32.99 -0.73
CA ALA A 380 -10.31 33.98 0.07
C ALA A 380 -9.34 35.01 0.71
N PRO A 381 -9.80 36.25 0.95
CA PRO A 381 -9.04 37.21 1.75
C PRO A 381 -8.67 36.62 3.11
N PRO A 382 -7.47 36.88 3.63
CA PRO A 382 -7.07 36.34 4.92
C PRO A 382 -7.87 36.98 6.06
N GLU A 383 -8.20 36.17 7.07
CA GLU A 383 -9.01 36.61 8.21
C GLU A 383 -8.10 36.92 9.40
N PHE A 384 -8.03 38.19 9.80
CA PHE A 384 -7.25 38.67 10.95
C PHE A 384 -8.13 39.16 12.11
N ASP A 385 -9.39 38.77 12.14
CA ASP A 385 -10.35 39.21 13.14
C ASP A 385 -9.86 38.88 14.56
N ARG A 386 -9.88 39.89 15.45
CA ARG A 386 -9.40 39.80 16.83
C ARG A 386 -7.92 39.39 16.97
N SER A 387 -7.11 39.55 15.93
CA SER A 387 -5.67 39.33 16.02
C SER A 387 -4.94 40.57 16.56
N TRP A 388 -3.80 40.35 17.22
CA TRP A 388 -3.09 41.40 17.95
C TRP A 388 -1.58 41.37 17.69
N ALA A 389 -0.97 42.55 17.59
CA ALA A 389 0.48 42.75 17.49
C ALA A 389 1.00 43.60 18.65
N ARG A 390 2.17 43.23 19.19
CA ARG A 390 2.73 43.86 20.39
C ARG A 390 3.65 45.05 20.07
N LEU A 391 3.58 46.13 20.86
CA LEU A 391 4.24 47.43 20.69
C LEU A 391 5.53 47.65 21.47
N ASP A 392 5.72 46.95 22.60
CA ASP A 392 6.72 47.28 23.62
C ASP A 392 8.16 46.94 23.22
N ARG A 393 8.36 46.14 22.19
CA ARG A 393 9.68 45.94 21.58
C ARG A 393 9.83 46.87 20.38
N GLY A 394 10.72 47.86 20.51
CA GLY A 394 10.94 49.00 19.59
C GLY A 394 11.21 48.73 18.10
N SER A 395 10.95 47.53 17.61
CA SER A 395 11.02 47.10 16.21
C SER A 395 9.67 47.11 15.48
N PHE A 396 8.57 47.53 16.10
CA PHE A 396 7.26 47.61 15.42
C PHE A 396 7.30 48.43 14.13
N ARG A 397 8.15 49.48 14.05
CA ARG A 397 8.39 50.27 12.84
C ARG A 397 8.97 49.48 11.66
N ALA A 398 9.55 48.30 11.90
CA ALA A 398 10.06 47.42 10.86
C ALA A 398 9.03 46.38 10.38
N SER A 399 7.91 46.22 11.08
CA SER A 399 6.89 45.22 10.72
C SER A 399 6.18 45.62 9.42
N THR A 400 5.76 44.62 8.64
CA THR A 400 4.99 44.82 7.40
C THR A 400 3.69 44.06 7.51
N TRP A 401 2.58 44.74 7.27
CA TRP A 401 1.22 44.21 7.38
C TRP A 401 0.75 43.61 6.04
N PRO A 402 -0.18 42.64 6.08
CA PRO A 402 -0.77 42.09 4.86
C PRO A 402 -1.59 43.17 4.13
N ALA A 403 -1.71 43.05 2.81
CA ALA A 403 -2.45 44.02 2.00
C ALA A 403 -3.91 44.17 2.50
N GLY A 404 -4.37 45.42 2.64
CA GLY A 404 -5.72 45.75 3.14
C GLY A 404 -5.87 45.72 4.66
N TRP A 405 -4.81 45.45 5.41
CA TRP A 405 -4.82 45.45 6.87
C TRP A 405 -3.83 46.48 7.45
N THR A 406 -4.28 47.16 8.49
CA THR A 406 -3.47 48.03 9.34
C THR A 406 -3.63 47.58 10.78
N VAL A 407 -2.88 48.20 11.67
CA VAL A 407 -2.91 47.93 13.09
C VAL A 407 -3.14 49.23 13.83
N GLU A 408 -4.15 49.24 14.68
CA GLU A 408 -4.63 50.41 15.40
C GLU A 408 -4.67 50.12 16.90
N GLU A 409 -4.60 51.17 17.72
CA GLU A 409 -4.77 51.02 19.16
C GLU A 409 -6.19 50.51 19.43
N ALA A 410 -6.30 49.45 20.24
CA ALA A 410 -7.59 48.87 20.56
C ALA A 410 -8.46 49.87 21.32
N GLU A 411 -9.77 49.84 21.11
CA GLU A 411 -10.71 50.70 21.82
C GLU A 411 -10.58 50.53 23.35
N PRO A 412 -10.63 51.63 24.13
CA PRO A 412 -10.49 51.58 25.58
C PRO A 412 -11.61 50.74 26.20
N GLY A 413 -11.27 49.56 26.73
CA GLY A 413 -12.21 48.61 27.33
C GLY A 413 -11.85 47.14 27.15
N LEU A 414 -10.96 46.82 26.20
CA LEU A 414 -10.31 45.51 26.08
C LEU A 414 -9.05 45.51 26.96
N ASP A 415 -9.02 44.63 27.96
CA ASP A 415 -8.04 44.57 29.08
C ASP A 415 -6.60 44.16 28.67
N TRP A 416 -6.20 44.39 27.42
CA TRP A 416 -4.91 43.97 26.88
C TRP A 416 -3.79 44.99 27.09
N GLY A 417 -4.03 46.08 27.83
CA GLY A 417 -3.01 47.08 28.18
C GLY A 417 -2.48 47.91 26.99
N ARG A 418 -1.69 48.95 27.28
CA ARG A 418 -1.18 49.94 26.28
C ARG A 418 -0.16 49.39 25.28
N HIS A 419 0.08 48.08 25.27
CA HIS A 419 1.19 47.45 24.53
C HIS A 419 0.74 46.56 23.38
N TRP A 420 -0.56 46.50 23.08
CA TRP A 420 -1.10 45.70 21.99
C TRP A 420 -1.90 46.57 21.03
N LEU A 421 -1.71 46.30 19.74
CA LEU A 421 -2.48 46.86 18.65
C LEU A 421 -3.34 45.77 18.03
N GLN A 422 -4.54 46.14 17.62
CA GLN A 422 -5.47 45.25 16.94
C GLN A 422 -5.35 45.40 15.44
N PHE A 423 -5.40 44.29 14.72
CA PHE A 423 -5.52 44.31 13.27
C PHE A 423 -6.92 44.80 12.88
N VAL A 424 -6.94 45.84 12.05
CA VAL A 424 -8.16 46.44 11.52
C VAL A 424 -8.07 46.39 9.99
N ARG A 425 -9.17 45.98 9.36
CA ARG A 425 -9.26 45.99 7.90
C ARG A 425 -9.46 47.43 7.44
N HIS A 426 -8.63 47.89 6.52
CA HIS A 426 -8.81 49.20 5.90
C HIS A 426 -10.18 49.20 5.19
N LYS A 427 -11.10 50.07 5.63
CA LYS A 427 -12.34 50.31 4.89
C LYS A 427 -11.93 51.02 3.60
N GLU A 428 -11.96 50.32 2.47
CA GLU A 428 -11.96 51.01 1.18
C GLU A 428 -13.13 52.00 1.20
N ALA A 429 -12.82 53.30 1.12
CA ALA A 429 -13.83 54.31 0.87
C ALA A 429 -14.58 53.90 -0.40
N GLY A 430 -15.91 53.83 -0.30
CA GLY A 430 -16.75 53.21 -1.31
C GLY A 430 -16.42 53.68 -2.72
N SER A 431 -16.26 52.73 -3.64
CA SER A 431 -16.56 52.98 -5.05
C SER A 431 -18.07 53.16 -5.15
N GLU A 432 -18.51 54.38 -4.89
CA GLU A 432 -19.81 54.91 -5.33
C GLU A 432 -19.69 55.05 -6.85
N SER A 433 -19.91 53.95 -7.57
CA SER A 433 -20.10 53.97 -9.02
C SER A 433 -21.49 54.50 -9.29
N ASP A 434 -21.54 55.79 -9.57
CA ASP A 434 -22.68 56.54 -10.09
C ASP A 434 -23.31 55.81 -11.31
N PRO A 435 -24.59 55.37 -11.28
CA PRO A 435 -25.23 54.72 -12.41
C PRO A 435 -25.83 55.79 -13.32
N GLY A 436 -25.03 56.35 -14.24
CA GLY A 436 -25.58 57.45 -15.03
C GLY A 436 -24.71 58.03 -16.13
N THR A 437 -24.20 57.24 -17.07
CA THR A 437 -24.06 57.72 -18.46
C THR A 437 -24.18 56.57 -19.45
N THR A 438 -25.40 56.36 -19.93
CA THR A 438 -25.65 55.74 -21.23
C THR A 438 -25.11 56.64 -22.33
N SER A 439 -24.14 56.15 -23.10
CA SER A 439 -23.93 56.60 -24.47
C SER A 439 -23.78 55.37 -25.35
N THR A 440 -24.93 55.00 -25.91
CA THR A 440 -25.11 54.15 -27.07
C THR A 440 -24.31 54.71 -28.25
N GLU A 441 -23.43 53.92 -28.86
CA GLU A 441 -23.24 54.00 -30.31
C GLU A 441 -22.78 52.64 -30.85
N CYS A 442 -23.66 52.09 -31.68
CA CYS A 442 -23.56 50.85 -32.43
C CYS A 442 -23.29 51.25 -33.89
N ASP A 443 -22.45 50.50 -34.59
CA ASP A 443 -22.26 50.39 -36.06
C ASP A 443 -20.79 50.48 -36.45
N THR A 444 -20.24 49.72 -37.40
CA THR A 444 -20.75 48.65 -38.27
C THR A 444 -19.51 47.96 -38.82
N ASP A 445 -19.60 46.65 -38.97
CA ASP A 445 -18.74 45.85 -39.84
C ASP A 445 -19.22 46.03 -41.29
N PRO A 446 -18.31 46.10 -42.28
CA PRO A 446 -18.68 45.60 -43.59
C PRO A 446 -17.62 44.66 -44.18
N GLU A 447 -18.15 43.54 -44.67
CA GLU A 447 -17.54 42.52 -45.50
C GLU A 447 -16.52 43.02 -46.55
N ARG A 448 -15.45 42.25 -46.76
CA ARG A 448 -15.12 41.75 -48.11
C ARG A 448 -14.22 40.50 -48.09
N PRO A 449 -14.50 39.49 -48.96
CA PRO A 449 -13.66 38.31 -49.13
C PRO A 449 -12.67 38.50 -50.29
N LEU A 450 -11.50 37.88 -50.22
CA LEU A 450 -10.65 37.62 -51.39
C LEU A 450 -9.97 36.25 -51.24
N ALA A 451 -10.31 35.35 -52.16
CA ALA A 451 -9.59 34.13 -52.48
C ALA A 451 -8.94 34.28 -53.87
N LEU A 452 -7.88 33.48 -54.11
CA LEU A 452 -7.06 33.28 -55.33
C LEU A 452 -5.93 34.32 -55.48
N GLU A 453 -4.66 33.96 -55.71
CA GLU A 453 -4.05 32.77 -56.34
C GLU A 453 -3.06 31.99 -55.45
#